data_AF-A0A8J3IAL9-F1
#
_entry.id   AF-A0A8J3IAL9-F1
#
_cell.length_a   1.000
_cell.length_b   1.000
_cell.length_c   1.000
_cell.angle_alpha   90.00
_cell.angle_beta   90.00
_cell.angle_gamma   90.00
#
_symmetry.space_group_name_H-M   'P 1'
#
loop_
_entity.id
_entity.type
_entity.pdbx_description
1 polymer ?
#
loop_
_entity_poly.entity_id
_entity_poly.type
_entity_poly.pdbx_seq_one_letter_code
_entity_poly.pdbx_strand_id
1 'polypeptide(L)'
;MIPTPGQPDKYYGIGAVNYHTGETVVLFRRHKRRQEIAQLLEELVEKHLKGTIYVAWDNATTHEYDEVEAVVRAAAGRLVLLSLLTYSPWLNPIEMLWRHFCREVTHCKLFETKRALLAAAQGFFDRYNLCPEKILSVIGSNAQKVA
;
A
#
# COMPACT_ATOMS: atom_id res chain seq x y z
N MET A 1 -8.71 -30.85 22.92
CA MET A 1 -8.07 -29.53 22.78
C MET A 1 -7.27 -29.54 21.50
N ILE A 2 -7.71 -28.81 20.47
CA ILE A 2 -6.97 -28.72 19.20
C ILE A 2 -5.75 -27.82 19.48
N PRO A 3 -4.51 -28.29 19.28
CA PRO A 3 -3.34 -27.47 19.52
C PRO A 3 -3.39 -26.25 18.59
N THR A 4 -3.38 -25.05 19.16
CA THR A 4 -3.23 -23.83 18.40
C THR A 4 -1.90 -23.93 17.64
N PRO A 5 -1.90 -23.88 16.29
CA PRO A 5 -0.66 -23.82 15.53
C PRO A 5 0.17 -22.66 16.08
N GLY A 6 1.48 -22.83 16.19
CA GLY A 6 2.38 -21.86 16.82
C GLY A 6 2.20 -20.42 16.34
N GLN A 7 2.84 -19.47 17.04
CA GLN A 7 2.75 -18.04 16.73
C GLN A 7 2.83 -17.79 15.22
N PRO A 8 1.78 -17.23 14.59
CA PRO A 8 1.75 -17.03 13.15
C PRO A 8 2.89 -16.11 12.72
N ASP A 9 3.80 -16.62 11.89
CA ASP A 9 4.87 -15.82 11.30
C ASP A 9 4.32 -15.03 10.11
N LYS A 10 4.00 -13.75 10.36
CA LYS A 10 3.25 -12.87 9.45
C LYS A 10 4.19 -11.92 8.71
N TYR A 11 3.78 -11.57 7.49
CA TYR A 11 4.29 -10.44 6.74
C TYR A 11 3.15 -9.48 6.46
N TYR A 12 3.45 -8.20 6.42
CA TYR A 12 2.53 -7.12 6.14
C TYR A 12 2.85 -6.53 4.78
N GLY A 13 1.81 -6.31 3.96
CA GLY A 13 1.88 -5.44 2.80
C GLY A 13 1.53 -4.02 3.21
N ILE A 14 2.43 -3.08 2.96
CA ILE A 14 2.25 -1.65 3.17
C ILE A 14 2.35 -1.02 1.81
N GLY A 15 1.34 -0.32 1.34
CA GLY A 15 1.36 0.18 -0.03
C GLY A 15 0.50 1.40 -0.25
N ALA A 16 0.70 1.97 -1.43
CA ALA A 16 -0.03 3.11 -1.97
C ALA A 16 -0.41 2.81 -3.43
N VAL A 17 -1.52 3.39 -3.86
CA VAL A 17 -1.98 3.36 -5.25
C VAL A 17 -2.23 4.78 -5.72
N ASN A 18 -1.73 5.12 -6.90
CA ASN A 18 -1.99 6.38 -7.53
C ASN A 18 -3.39 6.36 -8.15
N TYR A 19 -4.27 7.23 -7.66
CA TYR A 19 -5.67 7.27 -8.10
C TYR A 19 -5.84 7.64 -9.58
N HIS A 20 -4.90 8.39 -10.17
CA HIS A 20 -4.99 8.85 -11.56
C HIS A 20 -4.37 7.88 -12.55
N THR A 21 -3.27 7.23 -12.16
CA THR A 21 -2.51 6.35 -13.07
C THR A 21 -2.78 4.87 -12.84
N GLY A 22 -3.20 4.48 -11.63
CA GLY A 22 -3.33 3.08 -11.21
C GLY A 22 -2.01 2.45 -10.79
N GLU A 23 -0.91 3.20 -10.81
CA GLU A 23 0.41 2.71 -10.40
C GLU A 23 0.43 2.41 -8.89
N THR A 24 1.07 1.31 -8.53
CA THR A 24 1.17 0.84 -7.14
C THR A 24 2.60 0.84 -6.65
N VAL A 25 2.79 1.15 -5.38
CA VAL A 25 4.05 0.98 -4.64
C VAL A 25 3.72 0.17 -3.40
N VAL A 26 4.36 -0.99 -3.24
CA VAL A 26 4.04 -1.93 -2.14
C VAL A 26 5.33 -2.49 -1.56
N LEU A 27 5.41 -2.43 -0.24
CA LEU A 27 6.47 -2.99 0.58
C LEU A 27 5.94 -4.16 1.38
N PHE A 28 6.60 -5.31 1.25
CA PHE A 28 6.39 -6.44 2.15
C PHE A 28 7.42 -6.40 3.27
N ARG A 29 6.96 -6.38 4.52
CA ARG A 29 7.80 -6.29 5.72
C ARG A 29 7.31 -7.24 6.80
N ARG A 30 8.21 -7.64 7.69
CA ARG A 30 7.86 -8.49 8.86
C ARG A 30 7.02 -7.73 9.88
N HIS A 31 7.13 -6.41 9.89
CA HIS A 31 6.42 -5.52 10.80
C HIS A 31 5.76 -4.39 10.02
N LYS A 32 4.64 -3.88 10.55
CA LYS A 32 3.96 -2.66 10.10
C LYS A 32 4.11 -1.61 11.19
N ARG A 33 5.30 -1.03 11.33
CA ARG A 33 5.59 0.06 12.29
C ARG A 33 5.86 1.35 11.51
N ARG A 34 6.15 2.40 12.27
CA ARG A 34 6.39 3.76 11.78
C ARG A 34 7.52 3.81 10.75
N GLN A 35 8.61 3.09 11.00
CA GLN A 35 9.75 3.01 10.08
C GLN A 35 9.37 2.46 8.71
N GLU A 36 8.54 1.41 8.67
CA GLU A 36 8.13 0.82 7.40
C GLU A 36 7.11 1.70 6.65
N ILE A 37 6.34 2.52 7.37
CA ILE A 37 5.48 3.55 6.77
C ILE A 37 6.32 4.72 6.22
N ALA A 38 7.31 5.19 6.97
CA ALA A 38 8.24 6.23 6.52
C ALA A 38 8.99 5.80 5.25
N GLN A 39 9.47 4.55 5.19
CA GLN A 39 10.06 3.97 3.98
C GLN A 39 9.12 4.03 2.77
N LEU A 40 7.83 3.72 2.96
CA LEU A 40 6.86 3.84 1.86
C LEU A 40 6.75 5.30 1.38
N LEU A 41 6.70 6.26 2.31
CA LEU A 41 6.61 7.68 1.95
C LEU A 41 7.88 8.16 1.23
N GLU A 42 9.06 7.72 1.67
CA GLU A 42 10.34 7.99 0.98
C GLU A 42 10.30 7.44 -0.45
N GLU A 43 9.91 6.18 -0.64
CA GLU A 43 9.79 5.58 -1.98
C GLU A 43 8.80 6.35 -2.88
N LEU A 44 7.69 6.86 -2.32
CA LEU A 44 6.75 7.69 -3.08
C LEU A 44 7.37 9.03 -3.52
N VAL A 45 8.12 9.69 -2.63
CA VAL A 45 8.80 10.96 -2.93
C VAL A 45 9.91 10.77 -3.96
N GLU A 46 10.70 9.70 -3.84
CA GLU A 46 11.76 9.37 -4.79
C GLU A 46 11.19 9.00 -6.17
N LYS A 47 10.10 8.24 -6.20
CA LYS A 47 9.47 7.81 -7.45
C LYS A 47 8.79 8.96 -8.20
N HIS A 48 8.18 9.89 -7.47
CA HIS A 48 7.51 11.05 -8.06
C HIS A 48 8.37 12.30 -7.88
N LEU A 49 9.41 12.47 -8.71
CA LEU A 49 10.38 13.57 -8.62
C LEU A 49 9.82 14.98 -8.87
N LYS A 50 8.59 15.11 -9.39
CA LYS A 50 7.95 16.40 -9.68
C LYS A 50 6.53 16.47 -9.11
N GLY A 51 6.11 17.69 -8.78
CA GLY A 51 4.76 17.97 -8.29
C GLY A 51 4.54 17.66 -6.81
N THR A 52 3.34 17.98 -6.34
CA THR A 52 2.87 17.72 -4.98
C THR A 52 2.21 16.35 -4.91
N ILE A 53 2.60 15.55 -3.94
CA ILE A 53 2.09 14.21 -3.67
C ILE A 53 1.10 14.33 -2.52
N TYR A 54 -0.17 14.09 -2.83
CA TYR A 54 -1.22 13.98 -1.82
C TYR A 54 -1.40 12.51 -1.46
N VAL A 55 -1.17 12.17 -0.20
CA VAL A 55 -1.38 10.81 0.33
C VAL A 55 -2.61 10.82 1.21
N ALA A 56 -3.69 10.17 0.76
CA ALA A 56 -4.86 9.91 1.58
C ALA A 56 -4.69 8.58 2.31
N TRP A 57 -4.82 8.58 3.64
CA TRP A 57 -4.66 7.39 4.47
C TRP A 57 -5.60 7.38 5.68
N ASP A 58 -5.73 6.23 6.35
CA ASP A 58 -6.58 6.11 7.54
C ASP A 58 -5.94 6.77 8.79
N ASN A 59 -6.74 6.98 9.84
CA ASN A 59 -6.26 7.52 11.12
C ASN A 59 -5.64 6.42 12.02
N ALA A 60 -4.87 5.51 11.44
CA ALA A 60 -4.16 4.52 12.24
C ALA A 60 -3.17 5.23 13.20
N THR A 61 -3.12 4.79 14.46
CA THR A 61 -2.21 5.33 15.49
C THR A 61 -0.73 5.21 15.12
N THR A 62 -0.41 4.47 14.06
CA THR A 62 0.92 4.35 13.48
C THR A 62 1.36 5.59 12.68
N HIS A 63 0.48 6.55 12.43
CA HIS A 63 0.74 7.72 11.57
C HIS A 63 1.22 8.99 12.30
N GLU A 64 1.21 9.04 13.63
CA GLU A 64 1.50 10.27 14.40
C GLU A 64 2.88 10.29 15.07
N TYR A 65 4.01 10.16 14.34
CA TYR A 65 5.33 10.14 15.01
C TYR A 65 6.50 10.65 14.15
N ASP A 66 7.58 11.02 14.84
CA ASP A 66 8.77 11.73 14.37
C ASP A 66 9.36 11.23 13.04
N GLU A 67 9.34 9.92 12.76
CA GLU A 67 9.91 9.38 11.53
C GLU A 67 9.10 9.79 10.29
N VAL A 68 7.77 9.79 10.37
CA VAL A 68 6.90 10.26 9.29
C VAL A 68 7.08 11.77 9.10
N GLU A 69 7.16 12.51 10.19
CA GLU A 69 7.34 13.96 10.15
C GLU A 69 8.68 14.35 9.50
N ALA A 70 9.75 13.60 9.78
CA ALA A 70 11.05 13.79 9.15
C ALA A 70 10.96 13.68 7.63
N VAL A 71 10.25 12.67 7.10
CA VAL A 71 10.04 12.50 5.65
C VAL A 71 9.22 13.65 5.07
N VAL A 72 8.13 14.05 5.74
CA VAL A 72 7.30 15.19 5.29
C VAL A 72 8.10 16.49 5.25
N ARG A 73 8.91 16.76 6.28
CA ARG A 73 9.79 17.93 6.34
C ARG A 73 10.85 17.88 5.25
N ALA A 74 11.49 16.73 5.03
CA ALA A 74 12.48 16.53 3.97
C ALA A 74 11.90 16.73 2.57
N ALA A 75 10.62 16.40 2.36
CA ALA A 75 9.91 16.63 1.11
C ALA A 75 9.61 18.13 0.84
N ALA A 76 9.97 19.05 1.73
CA ALA A 76 9.90 20.50 1.54
C ALA A 76 8.52 21.00 1.04
N GLY A 77 7.44 20.50 1.64
CA GLY A 77 6.06 20.87 1.30
C GLY A 77 5.48 20.15 0.08
N ARG A 78 6.23 19.24 -0.54
CA ARG A 78 5.74 18.42 -1.65
C ARG A 78 4.91 17.23 -1.21
N LEU A 79 5.13 16.70 -0.02
CA LEU A 79 4.36 15.59 0.52
C LEU A 79 3.26 16.14 1.44
N VAL A 80 2.00 15.95 1.07
CA VAL A 80 0.83 16.40 1.83
C VAL A 80 0.04 15.18 2.27
N LEU A 81 -0.05 14.97 3.58
CA LEU A 81 -0.78 13.86 4.18
C LEU A 81 -2.22 14.29 4.49
N LEU A 82 -3.18 13.52 4.00
CA LEU A 82 -4.61 13.74 4.15
C LEU A 82 -5.21 12.60 4.97
N SER A 83 -5.67 12.91 6.18
CA SER A 83 -6.33 11.97 7.06
C SER A 83 -7.79 11.73 6.64
N LEU A 84 -8.15 10.47 6.44
CA LEU A 84 -9.54 10.05 6.22
C LEU A 84 -10.31 9.98 7.54
N LEU A 85 -11.65 10.00 7.46
CA LEU A 85 -12.50 9.79 8.62
C LEU A 85 -12.25 8.43 9.26
N THR A 86 -12.24 8.39 10.59
CA THR A 86 -12.07 7.15 11.35
C THR A 86 -13.17 6.14 10.99
N TYR A 87 -12.80 4.86 10.89
CA TYR A 87 -13.71 3.76 10.50
C TYR A 87 -14.39 3.92 9.13
N SER A 88 -13.78 4.66 8.20
CA SER A 88 -14.31 4.85 6.84
C SER A 88 -13.48 4.18 5.74
N PRO A 89 -13.27 2.84 5.78
CA PRO A 89 -12.45 2.14 4.79
C PRO A 89 -13.00 2.22 3.37
N TRP A 90 -14.31 2.46 3.20
CA TRP A 90 -14.93 2.66 1.88
C TRP A 90 -14.48 3.93 1.17
N LEU A 91 -13.87 4.88 1.89
CA LEU A 91 -13.26 6.08 1.31
C LEU A 91 -11.82 5.85 0.85
N ASN A 92 -11.21 4.71 1.18
CA ASN A 92 -9.85 4.40 0.80
C ASN A 92 -9.81 3.40 -0.38
N PRO A 93 -9.53 3.85 -1.61
CA PRO A 93 -9.59 2.99 -2.80
C PRO A 93 -8.61 1.80 -2.75
N ILE A 94 -7.53 1.91 -1.97
CA ILE A 94 -6.57 0.82 -1.82
C ILE A 94 -7.19 -0.42 -1.16
N GLU A 95 -8.28 -0.29 -0.41
CA GLU A 95 -8.98 -1.45 0.16
C GLU A 95 -9.58 -2.35 -0.93
N MET A 96 -10.00 -1.77 -2.06
CA MET A 96 -10.44 -2.55 -3.22
C MET A 96 -9.26 -3.29 -3.86
N LEU A 97 -8.10 -2.63 -3.95
CA LEU A 97 -6.86 -3.26 -4.41
C LEU A 97 -6.45 -4.43 -3.51
N TRP A 98 -6.50 -4.29 -2.18
CA TRP A 98 -6.18 -5.38 -1.25
C TRP A 98 -7.15 -6.55 -1.38
N ARG A 99 -8.44 -6.29 -1.56
CA ARG A 99 -9.43 -7.36 -1.81
C ARG A 99 -9.13 -8.11 -3.11
N HIS A 100 -8.80 -7.39 -4.17
CA HIS A 100 -8.44 -7.99 -5.47
C HIS A 100 -7.16 -8.82 -5.37
N PHE A 101 -6.13 -8.27 -4.71
CA PHE A 101 -4.90 -8.98 -4.39
C PHE A 101 -5.16 -10.29 -3.63
N CYS A 102 -5.94 -10.25 -2.54
CA CYS A 102 -6.28 -11.44 -1.77
C CYS A 102 -7.02 -12.48 -2.62
N ARG A 103 -7.97 -12.03 -3.45
CA ARG A 103 -8.72 -12.92 -4.35
C ARG A 103 -7.81 -13.64 -5.36
N GLU A 104 -6.81 -12.96 -5.90
CA GLU A 104 -5.92 -13.57 -6.90
C GLU A 104 -4.78 -14.37 -6.29
N VAL A 105 -4.20 -13.93 -5.18
CA VAL A 105 -2.93 -14.47 -4.67
C VAL A 105 -3.14 -15.48 -3.56
N THR A 106 -4.05 -15.23 -2.62
CA THR A 106 -4.16 -16.01 -1.37
C THR A 106 -5.45 -16.82 -1.26
N HIS A 107 -6.53 -16.41 -1.93
CA HIS A 107 -7.81 -17.10 -1.87
C HIS A 107 -7.70 -18.52 -2.45
N CYS A 108 -8.03 -19.52 -1.62
CA CYS A 108 -7.92 -20.95 -1.95
C CYS A 108 -6.54 -21.39 -2.46
N LYS A 109 -5.47 -20.69 -2.05
CA LYS A 109 -4.10 -21.01 -2.44
C LYS A 109 -3.25 -21.33 -1.21
N LEU A 110 -2.47 -22.39 -1.33
CA LEU A 110 -1.53 -22.84 -0.31
C LEU A 110 -0.12 -22.70 -0.87
N PHE A 111 0.77 -22.09 -0.10
CA PHE A 111 2.17 -21.90 -0.48
C PHE A 111 3.04 -22.77 0.40
N GLU A 112 3.95 -23.53 -0.22
CA GLU A 112 4.89 -24.40 0.49
C GLU A 112 5.87 -23.61 1.37
N THR A 113 6.21 -22.39 0.94
CA THR A 113 7.14 -21.51 1.67
C THR A 113 6.66 -20.07 1.69
N LYS A 114 7.07 -19.32 2.72
CA LYS A 114 6.83 -17.87 2.83
C LYS A 114 7.46 -17.10 1.68
N ARG A 115 8.64 -17.54 1.22
CA ARG A 115 9.30 -16.95 0.06
C ARG A 115 8.45 -17.09 -1.21
N ALA A 116 7.80 -18.24 -1.40
CA ALA A 116 6.89 -18.44 -2.53
C ALA A 116 5.66 -17.52 -2.43
N LEU A 117 5.08 -17.36 -1.23
CA LEU A 117 3.99 -16.39 -1.00
C LEU A 117 4.43 -14.95 -1.32
N LEU A 118 5.57 -14.50 -0.78
CA LEU A 118 6.09 -13.16 -1.01
C LEU A 118 6.44 -12.93 -2.48
N ALA A 119 7.01 -13.92 -3.17
CA ALA A 119 7.30 -13.85 -4.60
C ALA A 119 6.02 -13.76 -5.44
N ALA A 120 4.99 -14.55 -5.10
CA ALA A 120 3.70 -14.48 -5.76
C ALA A 120 3.01 -13.14 -5.51
N ALA A 121 3.14 -12.60 -4.30
CA ALA A 121 2.59 -11.31 -3.94
C ALA A 121 3.29 -10.16 -4.66
N GLN A 122 4.63 -10.14 -4.68
CA GLN A 122 5.40 -9.16 -5.45
C GLN A 122 5.08 -9.26 -6.94
N GLY A 123 5.05 -10.48 -7.49
CA GLY A 123 4.73 -10.71 -8.89
C GLY A 123 3.29 -10.32 -9.27
N PHE A 124 2.36 -10.19 -8.32
CA PHE A 124 1.06 -9.58 -8.58
C PHE A 124 1.22 -8.08 -8.85
N PHE A 125 1.87 -7.34 -7.94
CA PHE A 125 2.04 -5.89 -8.08
C PHE A 125 2.91 -5.52 -9.27
N ASP A 126 3.98 -6.27 -9.53
CA ASP A 126 4.85 -6.05 -10.70
C ASP A 126 4.07 -6.19 -12.01
N ARG A 127 3.26 -7.25 -12.16
CA ARG A 127 2.43 -7.45 -13.36
C ARG A 127 1.41 -6.33 -13.56
N TYR A 128 0.76 -5.88 -12.50
CA TYR A 128 -0.24 -4.83 -12.58
C TYR A 128 0.38 -3.45 -12.79
N ASN A 129 1.62 -3.23 -12.35
CA ASN A 129 2.36 -2.02 -12.69
C ASN A 129 2.78 -1.96 -14.17
N LEU A 130 2.79 -3.10 -14.90
CA LEU A 130 2.93 -3.12 -16.36
C LEU A 130 1.63 -2.79 -17.10
N CYS A 131 0.48 -2.91 -16.44
CA CYS A 131 -0.85 -2.60 -16.99
C CYS A 131 -1.73 -1.89 -15.93
N PRO A 132 -1.33 -0.67 -15.51
CA PRO A 132 -1.95 0.01 -14.38
C PRO A 132 -3.40 0.46 -14.66
N GLU A 133 -3.82 0.52 -15.92
CA GLU A 133 -5.21 0.75 -16.31
C GLU A 133 -6.19 -0.28 -15.75
N LYS A 134 -5.74 -1.51 -15.52
CA LYS A 134 -6.57 -2.53 -14.86
C LYS A 134 -6.81 -2.18 -13.39
N ILE A 135 -5.82 -1.59 -12.74
CA ILE A 135 -5.92 -1.16 -11.34
C ILE A 135 -6.90 -0.01 -11.21
N LEU A 136 -6.96 0.92 -12.17
CA LEU A 136 -7.96 1.98 -12.19
C LEU A 136 -9.38 1.41 -12.12
N SER A 137 -9.67 0.36 -12.90
CA SER A 137 -10.96 -0.33 -12.85
C SER A 137 -11.19 -1.04 -11.51
N VAL A 138 -10.15 -1.63 -10.92
CA VAL A 138 -10.24 -2.35 -9.62
C VAL A 138 -10.55 -1.38 -8.49
N ILE A 139 -9.91 -0.21 -8.45
CA ILE A 139 -10.10 0.79 -7.39
C ILE A 139 -11.30 1.72 -7.65
N GLY A 140 -12.04 1.50 -8.76
CA GLY A 140 -13.17 2.32 -9.15
C GLY A 140 -12.81 3.78 -9.45
N SER A 141 -11.60 4.01 -9.97
CA SER A 141 -11.17 5.37 -10.32
C SER A 141 -11.89 5.84 -11.58
N ASN A 142 -12.54 7.00 -11.47
CA ASN A 142 -13.12 7.75 -12.59
C ASN A 142 -12.29 9.00 -12.91
N ALA A 143 -11.04 9.06 -12.44
CA ALA A 143 -10.19 10.23 -12.63
C ALA A 143 -9.99 10.51 -14.12
N GLN A 144 -10.30 11.74 -14.54
CA GLN A 144 -9.88 12.19 -15.87
C GLN A 144 -8.35 12.21 -15.90
N LYS A 145 -7.75 11.75 -17.01
CA LYS A 145 -6.29 11.88 -17.20
C LYS A 145 -5.96 13.36 -17.08
N VAL A 146 -5.15 13.71 -16.07
CA VAL A 146 -4.60 15.06 -15.96
C VAL A 146 -3.73 15.26 -17.20
N ALA A 147 -4.10 16.22 -18.03
CA ALA A 147 -3.42 16.56 -19.28
C ALA A 147 -2.00 17.09 -19.04
#